data_AF-A0A7K1FNA0-F1
#
_entry.id   AF-A0A7K1FNA0-F1
#
_cell.length_a   1.000
_cell.length_b   1.000
_cell.length_c   1.000
_cell.angle_alpha   90.00
_cell.angle_beta   90.00
_cell.angle_gamma   90.00
#
_symmetry.space_group_name_H-M   'P 1'
#
loop_
_entity.id
_entity.type
_entity.pdbx_description
1 polymer ?
#
loop_
_entity_poly.entity_id
_entity_poly.type
_entity_poly.pdbx_seq_one_letter_code
_entity_poly.pdbx_strand_id
1 'polypeptide(L)'
;MAAPEPDEYHPLDEKRSLEALLDQQRDAVLRKVRGVPEQDARRAPTASALTLLGLLKHCAVWEQRWFQGVMAGRPLDDGWPERRDPGADFRLDDSDTVGVWVLRYQQAIEESRRTTADHDLDTRCARPDVADCNLRYLLHHLIEETARHAGHADILRESIDGSTGM
;
A
#
# COMPACT_ATOMS: atom_id res chain seq x y z
N MET A 1 -7.49 17.52 37.50
CA MET A 1 -7.22 17.50 36.05
C MET A 1 -8.39 16.81 35.41
N ALA A 2 -9.07 17.47 34.47
CA ALA A 2 -10.12 16.84 33.69
C ALA A 2 -9.51 15.71 32.85
N ALA A 3 -10.25 14.61 32.69
CA ALA A 3 -9.87 13.55 31.76
C ALA A 3 -9.76 14.12 30.34
N PRO A 4 -8.86 13.62 29.49
CA PRO A 4 -8.89 13.98 28.07
C PRO A 4 -10.26 13.57 27.50
N GLU A 5 -10.92 14.52 26.84
CA GLU A 5 -12.14 14.25 26.08
C GLU A 5 -11.86 13.17 25.02
N PRO A 6 -12.80 12.24 24.77
CA PRO A 6 -12.64 11.22 23.74
C PRO A 6 -12.39 11.89 22.38
N ASP A 7 -11.46 11.32 21.61
CA ASP A 7 -11.13 11.75 20.25
C ASP A 7 -12.43 12.02 19.48
N GLU A 8 -12.67 13.30 19.16
CA GLU A 8 -13.92 13.76 18.59
C GLU A 8 -13.93 13.32 17.12
N TYR A 9 -14.49 12.14 16.83
CA TYR A 9 -14.72 11.67 15.47
C TYR A 9 -15.71 12.61 14.77
N HIS A 10 -15.20 13.66 14.12
CA HIS A 10 -16.01 14.46 13.21
C HIS A 10 -16.42 13.58 12.02
N PRO A 11 -17.71 13.57 11.62
CA PRO A 11 -18.15 12.79 10.49
C PRO A 11 -17.50 13.33 9.21
N LEU A 12 -16.51 12.61 8.70
CA LEU A 12 -16.02 12.77 7.34
C LEU A 12 -17.10 12.25 6.38
N ASP A 13 -17.20 12.85 5.19
CA ASP A 13 -17.97 12.20 4.12
C ASP A 13 -17.34 10.84 3.75
N GLU A 14 -18.07 10.03 2.98
CA GLU A 14 -17.64 8.66 2.64
C GLU A 14 -16.26 8.66 1.97
N LYS A 15 -16.01 9.58 1.01
CA LYS A 15 -14.74 9.62 0.27
C LYS A 15 -13.59 9.93 1.20
N ARG A 16 -13.72 10.98 2.02
CA ARG A 16 -12.70 11.39 2.99
C ARG A 16 -12.46 10.31 4.04
N SER A 17 -13.50 9.56 4.44
CA SER A 17 -13.36 8.42 5.35
C SER A 17 -12.52 7.30 4.74
N LEU A 18 -12.80 6.92 3.48
CA LEU A 18 -12.04 5.89 2.78
C LEU A 18 -10.58 6.30 2.55
N GLU A 19 -10.35 7.55 2.13
CA GLU A 19 -9.01 8.10 1.96
C GLU A 19 -8.21 8.10 3.28
N ALA A 20 -8.83 8.53 4.38
CA ALA A 20 -8.20 8.52 5.70
C ALA A 20 -7.88 7.09 6.19
N LEU A 21 -8.81 6.14 5.99
CA LEU A 21 -8.58 4.73 6.33
C LEU A 21 -7.45 4.12 5.51
N LEU A 22 -7.36 4.45 4.22
CA LEU A 22 -6.27 4.00 3.37
C LEU A 22 -4.92 4.60 3.79
N ASP A 23 -4.90 5.89 4.14
CA ASP A 23 -3.71 6.56 4.65
C ASP A 23 -3.20 5.92 5.96
N GLN A 24 -4.09 5.51 6.85
CA GLN A 24 -3.70 4.74 8.05
C GLN A 24 -2.98 3.43 7.71
N GLN A 25 -3.43 2.71 6.67
CA GLN A 25 -2.80 1.45 6.26
C GLN A 25 -1.45 1.69 5.57
N ARG A 26 -1.38 2.70 4.69
CA ARG A 26 -0.12 3.14 4.05
C ARG A 26 0.93 3.49 5.10
N ASP A 27 0.54 4.26 6.11
CA ASP A 27 1.42 4.64 7.21
C ASP A 27 1.85 3.44 8.05
N ALA A 28 0.96 2.47 8.27
CA ALA A 28 1.30 1.24 8.98
C ALA A 28 2.44 0.50 8.26
N VAL A 29 2.33 0.28 6.95
CA VAL A 29 3.40 -0.35 6.15
C VAL A 29 4.73 0.41 6.27
N LEU A 30 4.71 1.74 6.16
CA LEU A 30 5.90 2.57 6.27
C LEU A 30 6.53 2.52 7.67
N ARG A 31 5.72 2.46 8.74
CA ARG A 31 6.22 2.29 10.11
C ARG A 31 6.95 0.96 10.29
N LYS A 32 6.45 -0.13 9.68
CA LYS A 32 7.04 -1.47 9.86
C LYS A 32 8.46 -1.60 9.34
N VAL A 33 8.82 -0.83 8.32
CA VAL A 33 10.18 -0.86 7.75
C VAL A 33 11.12 0.18 8.36
N ARG A 34 10.60 1.11 9.17
CA ARG A 34 11.41 2.17 9.78
C ARG A 34 12.45 1.58 10.74
N GLY A 35 13.72 1.95 10.50
CA GLY A 35 14.85 1.58 11.34
C GLY A 35 15.27 0.10 11.24
N VAL A 36 14.69 -0.68 10.32
CA VAL A 36 15.09 -2.07 10.09
C VAL A 36 16.39 -2.10 9.29
N PRO A 37 17.43 -2.83 9.73
CA PRO A 37 18.62 -3.05 8.91
C PRO A 37 18.27 -3.74 7.58
N GLU A 38 18.92 -3.35 6.48
CA GLU A 38 18.64 -3.89 5.14
C GLU A 38 18.69 -5.42 5.08
N GLN A 39 19.68 -6.02 5.75
CA GLN A 39 19.82 -7.46 5.85
C GLN A 39 18.62 -8.13 6.53
N ASP A 40 18.01 -7.47 7.52
CA ASP A 40 16.87 -7.99 8.25
C ASP A 40 15.56 -7.79 7.49
N ALA A 41 15.42 -6.67 6.78
CA ALA A 41 14.27 -6.41 5.91
C ALA A 41 14.12 -7.45 4.77
N ARG A 42 15.24 -8.08 4.38
CA ARG A 42 15.31 -9.16 3.38
C ARG A 42 15.12 -10.57 3.94
N ARG A 43 15.03 -10.73 5.26
CA ARG A 43 14.82 -12.06 5.87
C ARG A 43 13.37 -12.49 5.75
N ALA A 44 13.17 -13.79 5.57
CA ALA A 44 11.89 -14.47 5.68
C ALA A 44 11.87 -15.31 6.97
N PRO A 45 11.57 -14.70 8.14
CA PRO A 45 11.64 -15.37 9.44
C PRO A 45 10.44 -16.32 9.73
N THR A 46 9.46 -16.38 8.84
CA THR A 46 8.24 -17.21 9.01
C THR A 46 8.28 -18.41 8.07
N ALA A 47 7.26 -19.27 8.15
CA ALA A 47 7.12 -20.40 7.23
C ALA A 47 6.88 -19.98 5.77
N SER A 48 6.43 -18.73 5.53
CA SER A 48 6.23 -18.18 4.19
C SER A 48 7.52 -17.57 3.63
N ALA A 49 7.56 -17.34 2.31
CA ALA A 49 8.66 -16.64 1.65
C ALA A 49 8.57 -15.10 1.76
N LEU A 50 7.64 -14.55 2.56
CA LEU A 50 7.45 -13.11 2.69
C LEU A 50 8.61 -12.46 3.45
N THR A 51 8.96 -11.25 3.02
CA THR A 51 9.97 -10.40 3.65
C THR A 51 9.39 -8.99 3.83
N LEU A 52 9.90 -8.20 4.77
CA LEU A 52 9.44 -6.82 4.98
C LEU A 52 9.69 -5.96 3.73
N LEU A 53 10.86 -6.11 3.10
CA LEU A 53 11.20 -5.37 1.89
C LEU A 53 10.31 -5.80 0.70
N GLY A 54 10.01 -7.10 0.59
CA GLY A 54 9.10 -7.62 -0.43
C GLY A 54 7.68 -7.09 -0.28
N LEU A 55 7.16 -7.02 0.95
CA LEU A 55 5.83 -6.44 1.22
C LEU A 55 5.78 -4.95 0.89
N LEU A 56 6.81 -4.18 1.26
CA LEU A 56 6.90 -2.77 0.92
C LEU A 56 6.92 -2.54 -0.60
N LYS A 57 7.74 -3.33 -1.32
CA LYS A 57 7.79 -3.32 -2.80
C LYS A 57 6.43 -3.62 -3.40
N HIS A 58 5.77 -4.68 -2.93
CA HIS A 58 4.46 -5.06 -3.40
C HIS A 58 3.43 -3.95 -3.17
N CYS A 59 3.35 -3.37 -1.97
CA CYS A 59 2.42 -2.28 -1.67
C CYS A 59 2.65 -1.07 -2.60
N ALA A 60 3.91 -0.71 -2.86
CA ALA A 60 4.25 0.38 -3.77
C ALA A 60 3.83 0.10 -5.22
N VAL A 61 4.08 -1.11 -5.72
CA VAL A 61 3.71 -1.51 -7.08
C VAL A 61 2.20 -1.64 -7.22
N TRP A 62 1.50 -2.18 -6.22
CA TRP A 62 0.06 -2.37 -6.25
C TRP A 62 -0.71 -1.05 -6.19
N GLU A 63 -0.27 -0.13 -5.33
CA GLU A 63 -0.70 1.27 -5.33
C GLU A 63 -0.57 1.88 -6.73
N GLN A 64 0.61 1.73 -7.36
CA GLN A 64 0.87 2.26 -8.70
C GLN A 64 -0.07 1.65 -9.76
N ARG A 65 -0.26 0.33 -9.71
CA ARG A 65 -1.07 -0.39 -10.70
C ARG A 65 -2.53 0.01 -10.65
N TRP A 66 -3.09 0.18 -9.45
CA TRP A 66 -4.50 0.50 -9.32
C TRP A 66 -4.82 1.96 -9.60
N PHE A 67 -4.11 2.92 -9.01
CA PHE A 67 -4.46 4.32 -9.23
C PHE A 67 -3.98 4.81 -10.61
N GLN A 68 -2.73 4.56 -10.96
CA GLN A 68 -2.14 5.09 -12.19
C GLN A 68 -2.55 4.21 -13.38
N GLY A 69 -2.51 2.88 -13.22
CA GLY A 69 -2.85 1.93 -14.27
C GLY A 69 -4.36 1.74 -14.47
N VAL A 70 -5.09 1.32 -13.44
CA VAL A 70 -6.53 0.99 -13.56
C VAL A 70 -7.40 2.24 -13.60
N MET A 71 -7.28 3.13 -12.59
CA MET A 71 -8.13 4.30 -12.46
C MET A 71 -7.85 5.31 -13.59
N ALA A 72 -6.58 5.71 -13.76
CA ALA A 72 -6.19 6.70 -14.77
C ALA A 72 -5.89 6.13 -16.17
N GLY A 73 -5.76 4.81 -16.31
CA GLY A 73 -5.49 4.19 -17.62
C GLY A 73 -4.09 4.47 -18.17
N ARG A 74 -3.14 4.88 -17.33
CA ARG A 74 -1.78 5.21 -17.78
C ARG A 74 -0.95 3.94 -18.00
N PRO A 75 -0.09 3.92 -19.04
CA PRO A 75 0.86 2.84 -19.21
C PRO A 75 1.88 2.84 -18.06
N LEU A 76 2.32 1.64 -17.66
CA LEU A 76 3.33 1.44 -16.62
C LEU A 76 4.60 0.83 -17.20
N ASP A 77 5.75 1.20 -16.65
CA ASP A 77 7.06 0.82 -17.17
C ASP A 77 7.33 -0.69 -17.08
N ASP A 78 6.65 -1.40 -16.18
CA ASP A 78 6.77 -2.86 -16.01
C ASP A 78 5.97 -3.67 -17.04
N GLY A 79 5.19 -2.99 -17.90
CA GLY A 79 4.34 -3.58 -18.92
C GLY A 79 3.06 -4.21 -18.37
N TRP A 80 2.69 -3.94 -17.12
CA TRP A 80 1.40 -4.34 -16.57
C TRP A 80 0.28 -3.48 -17.16
N PRO A 81 -0.93 -4.04 -17.43
CA PRO A 81 -1.37 -5.40 -17.14
C PRO A 81 -1.16 -6.44 -18.25
N GLU A 82 -0.63 -6.05 -19.41
CA GLU A 82 -0.46 -6.94 -20.57
C GLU A 82 0.62 -8.01 -20.32
N ARG A 83 1.65 -7.67 -19.55
CA ARG A 83 2.67 -8.61 -19.05
C ARG A 83 2.40 -8.91 -17.57
N ARG A 84 1.91 -10.12 -17.30
CA ARG A 84 1.66 -10.60 -15.93
C ARG A 84 2.70 -11.62 -15.49
N ASP A 85 3.30 -11.37 -14.34
CA ASP A 85 4.24 -12.27 -13.68
C ASP A 85 3.86 -12.34 -12.19
N PRO A 86 3.11 -13.38 -11.78
CA PRO A 86 2.65 -13.53 -10.42
C PRO A 86 3.82 -13.50 -9.41
N GLY A 87 3.73 -12.61 -8.42
CA GLY A 87 4.72 -12.47 -7.37
C GLY A 87 6.00 -11.71 -7.78
N ALA A 88 6.08 -11.16 -8.99
CA ALA A 88 7.23 -10.34 -9.40
C ALA A 88 7.47 -9.12 -8.51
N ASP A 89 6.38 -8.59 -7.95
CA ASP A 89 6.35 -7.49 -7.00
C ASP A 89 6.77 -7.89 -5.56
N PHE A 90 6.90 -9.19 -5.28
CA PHE A 90 7.53 -9.70 -4.05
C PHE A 90 8.99 -10.11 -4.24
N ARG A 91 9.40 -10.44 -5.48
CA ARG A 91 10.76 -10.90 -5.76
C ARG A 91 11.74 -9.73 -5.68
N LEU A 92 12.82 -9.94 -4.94
CA LEU A 92 13.85 -8.95 -4.70
C LEU A 92 15.09 -9.19 -5.56
N ASP A 93 15.69 -8.12 -6.06
CA ASP A 93 17.04 -8.11 -6.64
C ASP A 93 17.99 -7.22 -5.82
N ASP A 94 19.22 -7.04 -6.29
CA ASP A 94 20.26 -6.29 -5.57
C ASP A 94 20.01 -4.78 -5.55
N SER A 95 19.18 -4.26 -6.46
CA SER A 95 18.80 -2.85 -6.52
C SER A 95 17.67 -2.48 -5.55
N ASP A 96 16.95 -3.47 -5.04
CA ASP A 96 15.87 -3.26 -4.08
C ASP A 96 16.43 -2.90 -2.69
N THR A 97 16.13 -1.72 -2.17
CA THR A 97 16.50 -1.33 -0.80
C THR A 97 15.30 -0.75 -0.08
N VAL A 98 15.31 -0.77 1.26
CA VAL A 98 14.23 -0.14 2.05
C VAL A 98 14.09 1.32 1.65
N GLY A 99 15.20 2.05 1.54
CA GLY A 99 15.19 3.46 1.16
C GLY A 99 14.55 3.73 -0.22
N VAL A 100 14.92 2.94 -1.23
CA VAL A 100 14.35 3.08 -2.59
C VAL A 100 12.84 2.82 -2.58
N TRP A 101 12.39 1.76 -1.93
CA TRP A 101 10.97 1.40 -1.95
C TRP A 101 10.11 2.27 -1.04
N VAL A 102 10.65 2.80 0.06
CA VAL A 102 9.94 3.84 0.85
C VAL A 102 9.69 5.07 -0.03
N LEU A 103 10.72 5.54 -0.75
CA LEU A 103 10.57 6.70 -1.63
C LEU A 103 9.57 6.43 -2.75
N ARG A 104 9.67 5.28 -3.42
CA ARG A 104 8.73 4.89 -4.47
C ARG A 104 7.30 4.77 -3.96
N TYR A 105 7.10 4.19 -2.77
CA TYR A 105 5.76 4.07 -2.21
C TYR A 105 5.17 5.45 -1.90
N GLN A 106 5.93 6.35 -1.27
CA GLN A 106 5.49 7.71 -0.99
C GLN A 106 5.14 8.48 -2.29
N GLN A 107 5.94 8.32 -3.34
CA GLN A 107 5.66 8.91 -4.65
C GLN A 107 4.39 8.34 -5.28
N ALA A 108 4.18 7.03 -5.19
CA ALA A 108 2.97 6.38 -5.69
C ALA A 108 1.74 6.89 -4.95
N ILE A 109 1.78 6.97 -3.61
CA ILE A 109 0.70 7.51 -2.78
C ILE A 109 0.34 8.95 -3.19
N GLU A 110 1.34 9.80 -3.36
CA GLU A 110 1.11 11.19 -3.75
C GLU A 110 0.52 11.31 -5.16
N GLU A 111 0.98 10.48 -6.09
CA GLU A 111 0.38 10.41 -7.43
C GLU A 111 -1.05 9.87 -7.38
N SER A 112 -1.35 8.91 -6.50
CA SER A 112 -2.69 8.36 -6.34
C SER A 112 -3.68 9.41 -5.86
N ARG A 113 -3.28 10.23 -4.88
CA ARG A 113 -4.07 11.38 -4.42
C ARG A 113 -4.33 12.37 -5.55
N ARG A 114 -3.31 12.69 -6.35
CA ARG A 114 -3.45 13.56 -7.53
C ARG A 114 -4.38 12.96 -8.59
N THR A 115 -4.34 11.65 -8.80
CA THR A 115 -5.23 10.95 -9.72
C THR A 115 -6.70 11.02 -9.31
N THR A 116 -7.01 10.95 -8.02
CA THR A 116 -8.41 10.85 -7.55
C THR A 116 -8.97 12.16 -7.00
N ALA A 117 -8.18 13.24 -6.98
CA ALA A 117 -8.57 14.54 -6.43
C ALA A 117 -9.92 15.02 -6.98
N ASP A 118 -10.07 15.00 -8.30
CA ASP A 118 -11.26 15.51 -9.01
C ASP A 118 -12.28 14.43 -9.36
N HIS A 119 -12.17 13.23 -8.77
CA HIS A 119 -13.07 12.11 -9.05
C HIS A 119 -14.07 11.87 -7.91
N ASP A 120 -15.34 11.74 -8.25
CA ASP A 120 -16.36 11.26 -7.33
C ASP A 120 -16.24 9.74 -7.14
N LEU A 121 -16.80 9.22 -6.05
CA LEU A 121 -16.75 7.78 -5.72
C LEU A 121 -17.35 6.88 -6.81
N ASP A 122 -18.31 7.39 -7.58
CA ASP A 122 -18.96 6.66 -8.67
C ASP A 122 -18.24 6.78 -10.02
N THR A 123 -17.11 7.50 -10.09
CA THR A 123 -16.28 7.59 -11.29
C THR A 123 -15.74 6.21 -11.66
N ARG A 124 -16.04 5.75 -12.89
CA ARG A 124 -15.54 4.47 -13.40
C ARG A 124 -14.05 4.54 -13.70
N CYS A 125 -13.35 3.43 -13.47
CA CYS A 125 -11.95 3.28 -13.85
C CYS A 125 -11.77 3.33 -15.38
N ALA A 126 -10.65 3.87 -15.85
CA ALA A 126 -10.36 4.00 -17.28
C ALA A 126 -10.01 2.67 -17.98
N ARG A 127 -9.68 1.60 -17.24
CA ARG A 127 -9.36 0.26 -17.77
C ARG A 127 -10.39 -0.81 -17.36
N PRO A 128 -11.62 -0.78 -17.90
CA PRO A 128 -12.65 -1.77 -17.57
C PRO A 128 -12.31 -3.19 -18.06
N ASP A 129 -11.41 -3.32 -19.05
CA ASP A 129 -10.86 -4.61 -19.49
C ASP A 129 -9.95 -5.28 -18.44
N VAL A 130 -9.44 -4.49 -17.50
CA VAL A 130 -8.56 -4.95 -16.41
C VAL A 130 -9.37 -5.15 -15.14
N ALA A 131 -10.17 -4.14 -14.78
CA ALA A 131 -11.11 -4.20 -13.66
C ALA A 131 -12.30 -3.29 -13.96
N ASP A 132 -13.47 -3.89 -14.14
CA ASP A 132 -14.70 -3.14 -14.36
C ASP A 132 -15.31 -2.66 -13.02
N CYS A 133 -14.83 -1.52 -12.52
CA CYS A 133 -15.22 -0.97 -11.22
C CYS A 133 -15.13 0.57 -11.18
N ASN A 134 -15.58 1.16 -10.07
CA ASN A 134 -15.49 2.59 -9.78
C ASN A 134 -14.49 2.91 -8.65
N LEU A 135 -14.23 4.19 -8.43
CA LEU A 135 -13.32 4.67 -7.39
C LEU A 135 -13.69 4.14 -5.99
N ARG A 136 -14.99 4.04 -5.66
CA ARG A 136 -15.44 3.48 -4.37
C ARG A 136 -14.90 2.07 -4.16
N TYR A 137 -15.09 1.19 -5.15
CA TYR A 137 -14.58 -0.18 -5.07
C TYR A 137 -13.05 -0.21 -4.97
N LEU A 138 -12.36 0.61 -5.79
CA LEU A 138 -10.91 0.69 -5.78
C LEU A 138 -10.37 1.07 -4.39
N LEU A 139 -10.94 2.10 -3.75
CA LEU A 139 -10.51 2.52 -2.41
C LEU A 139 -10.73 1.40 -1.39
N HIS A 140 -11.88 0.72 -1.41
CA HIS A 140 -12.11 -0.45 -0.55
C HIS A 140 -11.10 -1.56 -0.78
N HIS A 141 -10.80 -1.88 -2.03
CA HIS A 141 -9.83 -2.91 -2.37
C HIS A 141 -8.43 -2.56 -1.87
N LEU A 142 -7.99 -1.30 -2.03
CA LEU A 142 -6.67 -0.88 -1.58
C LEU A 142 -6.58 -0.80 -0.05
N ILE A 143 -7.66 -0.47 0.65
CA ILE A 143 -7.72 -0.57 2.12
C ILE A 143 -7.55 -2.03 2.54
N GLU A 144 -8.32 -2.93 1.95
CA GLU A 144 -8.30 -4.36 2.26
C GLU A 144 -6.93 -5.00 2.01
N GLU A 145 -6.32 -4.72 0.87
CA GLU A 145 -5.01 -5.27 0.55
C GLU A 145 -3.90 -4.67 1.43
N THR A 146 -3.86 -3.34 1.56
CA THR A 146 -2.80 -2.69 2.35
C THR A 146 -2.89 -3.11 3.82
N ALA A 147 -4.11 -3.25 4.37
CA ALA A 147 -4.31 -3.75 5.73
C ALA A 147 -3.85 -5.20 5.91
N ARG A 148 -4.15 -6.10 4.95
CA ARG A 148 -3.67 -7.49 4.98
C ARG A 148 -2.14 -7.53 5.05
N HIS A 149 -1.47 -6.74 4.22
CA HIS A 149 0.00 -6.71 4.17
C HIS A 149 0.65 -5.97 5.33
N ALA A 150 0.00 -4.95 5.89
CA ALA A 150 0.41 -4.37 7.16
C ALA A 150 0.39 -5.42 8.28
N GLY A 151 -0.67 -6.23 8.37
CA GLY A 151 -0.74 -7.32 9.36
C GLY A 151 0.31 -8.42 9.14
N HIS A 152 0.65 -8.77 7.89
CA HIS A 152 1.78 -9.65 7.63
C HIS A 152 3.12 -9.02 8.06
N ALA A 153 3.29 -7.72 7.82
CA ALA A 153 4.49 -7.00 8.22
C ALA A 153 4.63 -6.90 9.75
N ASP A 154 3.53 -6.87 10.51
CA ASP A 154 3.56 -6.97 11.98
C ASP A 154 4.23 -8.26 12.45
N ILE A 155 3.77 -9.41 11.95
CA ILE A 155 4.31 -10.72 12.33
C ILE A 155 5.78 -10.86 11.92
N LEU A 156 6.14 -10.37 10.73
CA LEU A 156 7.54 -10.39 10.28
C LEU A 156 8.42 -9.50 11.16
N ARG A 157 7.95 -8.30 11.51
CA ARG A 157 8.69 -7.37 12.36
C ARG A 157 8.91 -7.95 13.76
N GLU A 158 7.86 -8.47 14.37
CA GLU A 158 7.92 -9.16 15.67
C GLU A 158 8.91 -10.33 15.63
N SER A 159 8.92 -11.11 14.54
CA SER A 159 9.84 -12.23 14.37
C SER A 159 11.31 -11.82 14.16
N ILE A 160 11.56 -10.59 13.69
CA ILE A 160 12.90 -10.07 13.42
C ILE A 160 13.55 -9.50 14.69
N ASP A 161 12.84 -8.64 15.41
CA ASP A 161 13.41 -7.87 16.52
C ASP A 161 12.51 -7.79 17.78
N GLY A 162 11.38 -8.50 17.79
CA GLY A 162 10.43 -8.49 18.91
C GLY A 162 9.59 -7.21 19.02
N SER A 163 9.72 -6.25 18.09
CA SER A 163 8.89 -5.05 18.09
C SER A 163 7.44 -5.40 17.77
N THR A 164 6.52 -4.98 18.64
CA THR A 164 5.08 -5.17 18.48
C THR A 164 4.39 -3.84 18.12
N GLY A 165 3.14 -3.91 17.64
CA GLY A 165 2.24 -2.75 17.56
C GLY A 165 1.61 -2.53 16.19
N MET A 166 0.78 -1.50 16.08
CA MET A 166 0.35 -0.83 14.83
C MET A 166 1.27 0.36 14.52
#